data_AF-A0A4Y7U0G3-F1
#
_entry.id   AF-A0A4Y7U0G3-F1
#
_cell.length_a   1.000
_cell.length_b   1.000
_cell.length_c   1.000
_cell.angle_alpha   90.00
_cell.angle_beta   90.00
_cell.angle_gamma   90.00
#
_symmetry.space_group_name_H-M   'P 1'
#
loop_
_entity.id
_entity.type
_entity.pdbx_description
1 polymer ?
#
loop_
_entity_poly.entity_id
_entity_poly.type
_entity_poly.pdbx_seq_one_letter_code
_entity_poly.pdbx_strand_id
1 'polypeptide(L)'
;MSASLSSSISSAGRVLRSIAYFKRLSYQTRARLSADIAFVGLALRTGCLIDTFIPEKPRECFHALLSALRGDPSTRSMASNISHLYEPASEQSFLVNISLLRRRIEKLLAPEVEKTPVLVLVKLFPGSQCELQQHFPPGLTDLLCVLLQMIETESNRTDPILLPDDVWMDDAVPLTALILDYLVAYIPTSDPGKIAPIFLCGVPVRTYECVVTFGAHPIPSGSSAKRERTSVMKFSCPQSLEEEEAMISPQVVVDGLSSLFEGRLTQIGDESAKFEIVCGGVTFDRLAL
;
A
#
# COMPACT_ATOMS: atom_id res chain seq x y z
N MET A 1 -11.37 -16.27 19.36
CA MET A 1 -10.64 -17.01 18.30
C MET A 1 -10.12 -15.97 17.33
N SER A 2 -8.80 -15.84 17.18
CA SER A 2 -8.22 -14.99 16.12
C SER A 2 -8.59 -15.59 14.76
N ALA A 3 -9.02 -14.75 13.82
CA ALA A 3 -9.28 -15.20 12.45
C ALA A 3 -7.93 -15.43 11.75
N SER A 4 -7.73 -16.61 11.15
CA SER A 4 -6.54 -16.83 10.33
C SER A 4 -6.55 -15.91 9.09
N LEU A 5 -5.37 -15.54 8.61
CA LEU A 5 -5.19 -14.73 7.42
C LEU A 5 -5.83 -15.38 6.20
N SER A 6 -5.61 -16.69 6.00
CA SER A 6 -6.22 -17.47 4.91
C SER A 6 -7.76 -17.45 4.97
N SER A 7 -8.33 -17.57 6.17
CA SER A 7 -9.80 -17.51 6.34
C SER A 7 -10.37 -16.12 6.04
N SER A 8 -9.64 -15.06 6.37
CA SER A 8 -10.02 -13.68 6.07
C SER A 8 -9.98 -13.40 4.57
N ILE A 9 -8.92 -13.85 3.88
CA ILE A 9 -8.80 -13.76 2.41
C ILE A 9 -9.94 -14.51 1.73
N SER A 10 -10.21 -15.75 2.17
CA SER A 10 -11.29 -16.58 1.63
C SER A 10 -12.66 -15.94 1.82
N SER A 11 -12.89 -15.31 2.98
CA SER A 11 -14.12 -14.61 3.32
C SER A 11 -14.31 -13.35 2.48
N ALA A 12 -13.27 -12.53 2.33
CA ALA A 12 -13.29 -11.36 1.42
C ALA A 12 -13.58 -11.78 -0.03
N GLY A 13 -12.95 -12.86 -0.50
CA GLY A 13 -13.20 -13.40 -1.84
C GLY A 13 -14.62 -13.92 -2.04
N ARG A 14 -15.25 -14.48 -1.01
CA ARG A 14 -16.67 -14.87 -1.03
C ARG A 14 -17.58 -13.65 -1.19
N VAL A 15 -17.33 -12.57 -0.45
CA VAL A 15 -18.10 -11.32 -0.57
C VAL A 15 -17.88 -10.68 -1.94
N LEU A 16 -16.66 -10.61 -2.46
CA LEU A 16 -16.40 -10.10 -3.81
C LEU A 16 -17.21 -10.84 -4.88
N ARG A 17 -17.38 -12.16 -4.76
CA ARG A 17 -18.15 -12.96 -5.73
C ARG A 17 -19.67 -12.73 -5.66
N SER A 18 -20.20 -12.17 -4.57
CA SER A 18 -21.64 -11.86 -4.47
C SER A 18 -22.01 -10.57 -5.18
N ILE A 19 -21.03 -9.71 -5.50
CA ILE A 19 -21.26 -8.42 -6.17
C ILE A 19 -21.06 -8.59 -7.69
N ALA A 20 -22.07 -8.20 -8.47
CA ALA A 20 -22.11 -8.44 -9.91
C ALA A 20 -20.90 -7.87 -10.68
N TYR A 21 -20.44 -6.67 -10.30
CA TYR A 21 -19.27 -6.03 -10.90
C TYR A 21 -17.99 -6.87 -10.69
N PHE A 22 -17.64 -7.18 -9.44
CA PHE A 22 -16.42 -7.92 -9.10
C PHE A 22 -16.46 -9.38 -9.59
N LYS A 23 -17.64 -9.97 -9.75
CA LYS A 23 -17.82 -11.30 -10.37
C LYS A 23 -17.32 -11.37 -11.81
N ARG A 24 -17.21 -10.25 -12.53
CA ARG A 24 -16.70 -10.21 -13.92
C ARG A 24 -15.18 -10.13 -14.03
N LEU A 25 -14.47 -9.80 -12.94
CA LEU A 25 -13.01 -9.73 -12.94
C LEU A 25 -12.37 -11.10 -13.21
N SER A 26 -11.11 -11.12 -13.63
CA SER A 26 -10.38 -12.38 -13.76
C SER A 26 -10.23 -13.08 -12.39
N TYR A 27 -9.98 -14.40 -12.39
CA TYR A 27 -9.69 -15.13 -11.14
C TYR A 27 -8.49 -14.52 -10.40
N GLN A 28 -7.41 -14.22 -11.13
CA GLN A 28 -6.17 -13.67 -10.56
C GLN A 28 -6.42 -12.29 -9.94
N THR A 29 -7.11 -11.39 -10.65
CA THR A 29 -7.47 -10.05 -10.15
C THR A 29 -8.32 -10.14 -8.87
N ARG A 30 -9.32 -11.02 -8.84
CA ARG A 30 -10.13 -11.24 -7.63
C ARG A 30 -9.32 -11.80 -6.47
N ALA A 31 -8.46 -12.79 -6.73
CA ALA A 31 -7.63 -13.40 -5.69
C ALA A 31 -6.70 -12.36 -5.06
N ARG A 32 -6.03 -11.55 -5.89
CA ARG A 32 -5.21 -10.42 -5.43
C ARG A 32 -6.01 -9.40 -4.62
N LEU A 33 -7.16 -8.95 -5.14
CA LEU A 33 -8.02 -8.01 -4.43
C LEU A 33 -8.54 -8.58 -3.10
N SER A 34 -8.84 -9.88 -3.04
CA SER A 34 -9.25 -10.54 -1.80
C SER A 34 -8.13 -10.52 -0.75
N ALA A 35 -6.89 -10.75 -1.19
CA ALA A 35 -5.71 -10.66 -0.34
C ALA A 35 -5.47 -9.23 0.15
N ASP A 36 -5.53 -8.25 -0.75
CA ASP A 36 -5.34 -6.84 -0.41
C ASP A 36 -6.40 -6.35 0.60
N ILE A 37 -7.68 -6.69 0.41
CA ILE A 37 -8.74 -6.36 1.37
C ILE A 37 -8.46 -6.95 2.74
N ALA A 38 -8.01 -8.22 2.81
CA ALA A 38 -7.69 -8.85 4.08
C ALA A 38 -6.46 -8.20 4.73
N PHE A 39 -5.40 -7.91 3.96
CA PHE A 39 -4.19 -7.27 4.47
C PHE A 39 -4.47 -5.87 5.00
N VAL A 40 -5.29 -5.08 4.31
CA VAL A 40 -5.71 -3.76 4.77
C VAL A 40 -6.62 -3.88 5.99
N GLY A 41 -7.66 -4.72 5.93
CA GLY A 41 -8.63 -4.87 7.02
C GLY A 41 -8.02 -5.40 8.33
N LEU A 42 -7.01 -6.26 8.24
CA LEU A 42 -6.26 -6.80 9.39
C LEU A 42 -5.08 -5.92 9.81
N ALA A 43 -4.93 -4.73 9.21
CA ALA A 43 -3.85 -3.78 9.50
C ALA A 43 -2.43 -4.33 9.22
N LEU A 44 -2.31 -5.31 8.32
CA LEU A 44 -1.01 -5.74 7.79
C LEU A 44 -0.45 -4.69 6.83
N ARG A 45 -1.32 -4.03 6.05
CA ARG A 45 -1.02 -2.89 5.19
C ARG A 45 -1.84 -1.67 5.60
N THR A 46 -1.27 -0.49 5.41
CA THR A 46 -1.99 0.78 5.57
C THR A 46 -3.01 0.96 4.45
N GLY A 47 -2.68 0.60 3.22
CA GLY A 47 -3.61 0.66 2.11
C GLY A 47 -3.11 -0.10 0.88
N CYS A 48 -3.99 -0.19 -0.11
CA CYS A 48 -3.67 -0.69 -1.44
C CYS A 48 -4.25 0.24 -2.51
N LEU A 49 -3.51 0.41 -3.60
CA LEU A 49 -3.95 1.09 -4.82
C LEU A 49 -4.71 0.08 -5.70
N ILE A 50 -5.81 0.51 -6.29
CA ILE A 50 -6.54 -0.28 -7.28
C ILE A 50 -6.10 0.14 -8.68
N ASP A 51 -5.10 -0.57 -9.22
CA ASP A 51 -4.47 -0.31 -10.52
C ASP A 51 -4.70 -1.44 -11.55
N THR A 52 -5.20 -2.59 -11.10
CA THR A 52 -5.40 -3.77 -11.98
C THR A 52 -6.68 -3.75 -12.79
N PHE A 53 -7.60 -2.83 -12.49
CA PHE A 53 -8.86 -2.60 -13.21
C PHE A 53 -9.41 -1.22 -12.87
N ILE A 54 -10.25 -0.67 -13.75
CA ILE A 54 -10.87 0.65 -13.58
C ILE A 54 -12.39 0.48 -13.60
N PRO A 55 -13.10 0.68 -12.47
CA PRO A 55 -14.55 0.72 -12.48
C PRO A 55 -15.08 1.95 -13.21
N GLU A 56 -16.14 1.78 -14.01
CA GLU A 56 -16.86 2.90 -14.67
C GLU A 56 -17.40 3.92 -13.64
N LYS A 57 -17.70 3.44 -12.44
CA LYS A 57 -18.20 4.26 -11.33
C LYS A 57 -17.50 3.87 -10.03
N PRO A 58 -16.26 4.34 -9.80
CA PRO A 58 -15.44 3.88 -8.67
C PRO A 58 -16.15 4.05 -7.33
N ARG A 59 -16.75 5.22 -7.08
CA ARG A 59 -17.44 5.56 -5.82
C ARG A 59 -18.60 4.59 -5.52
N GLU A 60 -19.52 4.41 -6.46
CA GLU A 60 -20.67 3.50 -6.30
C GLU A 60 -20.20 2.04 -6.11
N CYS A 61 -19.19 1.63 -6.87
CA CYS A 61 -18.64 0.28 -6.83
C CYS A 61 -17.99 -0.06 -5.48
N PHE A 62 -17.15 0.84 -4.96
CA PHE A 62 -16.47 0.62 -3.67
C PHE A 62 -17.39 0.86 -2.48
N HIS A 63 -18.37 1.77 -2.57
CA HIS A 63 -19.44 1.87 -1.57
C HIS A 63 -20.18 0.53 -1.44
N ALA A 64 -20.60 -0.06 -2.57
CA ALA A 64 -21.27 -1.37 -2.57
C ALA A 64 -20.39 -2.49 -1.99
N LEU A 65 -19.09 -2.47 -2.30
CA LEU A 65 -18.12 -3.42 -1.72
C LEU A 65 -18.02 -3.30 -0.20
N LEU A 66 -17.79 -2.09 0.32
CA LEU A 66 -17.63 -1.85 1.75
C LEU A 66 -18.92 -2.17 2.52
N SER A 67 -20.07 -1.80 1.96
CA SER A 67 -21.38 -2.16 2.51
C SER A 67 -21.56 -3.67 2.59
N ALA A 68 -21.21 -4.42 1.54
CA ALA A 68 -21.29 -5.89 1.55
C ALA A 68 -20.31 -6.53 2.56
N LEU A 69 -19.07 -6.06 2.62
CA LEU A 69 -18.05 -6.55 3.57
C LEU A 69 -18.43 -6.28 5.03
N ARG A 70 -19.09 -5.16 5.32
CA ARG A 70 -19.56 -4.84 6.69
C ARG A 70 -20.85 -5.57 7.05
N GLY A 71 -21.70 -5.85 6.04
CA GLY A 71 -22.91 -6.64 6.19
C GLY A 71 -22.62 -8.10 6.57
N ASP A 72 -21.62 -8.72 5.92
CA ASP A 72 -21.27 -10.13 6.17
C ASP A 72 -20.58 -10.34 7.53
N PRO A 73 -21.10 -11.20 8.42
CA PRO A 73 -20.54 -11.42 9.76
C PRO A 73 -19.08 -11.88 9.79
N SER A 74 -18.62 -12.62 8.77
CA SER A 74 -17.24 -13.14 8.73
C SER A 74 -16.21 -12.08 8.37
N THR A 75 -16.62 -11.00 7.71
CA THR A 75 -15.73 -9.91 7.26
C THR A 75 -15.95 -8.61 8.01
N ARG A 76 -17.06 -8.47 8.76
CA ARG A 76 -17.45 -7.24 9.46
C ARG A 76 -16.35 -6.64 10.31
N SER A 77 -15.66 -7.45 11.11
CA SER A 77 -14.63 -6.96 12.03
C SER A 77 -13.48 -6.30 11.27
N MET A 78 -12.97 -6.95 10.21
CA MET A 78 -11.87 -6.38 9.42
C MET A 78 -12.32 -5.18 8.58
N ALA A 79 -13.54 -5.24 8.02
CA ALA A 79 -14.09 -4.21 7.14
C ALA A 79 -14.49 -2.92 7.89
N SER A 80 -14.58 -2.98 9.22
CA SER A 80 -14.90 -1.82 10.06
C SER A 80 -13.83 -0.72 9.97
N ASN A 81 -12.59 -1.09 9.67
CA ASN A 81 -11.45 -0.16 9.57
C ASN A 81 -11.07 0.18 8.12
N ILE A 82 -11.69 -0.44 7.13
CA ILE A 82 -11.39 -0.16 5.72
C ILE A 82 -12.24 1.02 5.26
N SER A 83 -11.65 2.05 4.67
CA SER A 83 -12.34 3.13 3.95
C SER A 83 -11.88 3.19 2.50
N HIS A 84 -12.70 3.77 1.63
CA HIS A 84 -12.30 4.12 0.26
C HIS A 84 -11.76 5.55 0.27
N LEU A 85 -10.51 5.72 -0.10
CA LEU A 85 -9.91 7.03 -0.36
C LEU A 85 -9.85 7.20 -1.89
N TYR A 86 -10.38 8.30 -2.41
CA TYR A 86 -10.50 8.55 -3.84
C TYR A 86 -9.82 9.87 -4.20
N GLU A 87 -8.95 9.82 -5.20
CA GLU A 87 -8.26 10.98 -5.75
C GLU A 87 -8.94 11.34 -7.09
N PRO A 88 -9.74 12.42 -7.14
CA PRO A 88 -10.57 12.69 -8.32
C PRO A 88 -9.80 13.08 -9.58
N ALA A 89 -8.65 13.75 -9.46
CA ALA A 89 -7.93 14.30 -10.61
C ALA A 89 -7.31 13.22 -11.50
N SER A 90 -6.81 12.13 -10.91
CA SER A 90 -6.28 10.96 -11.62
C SER A 90 -7.21 9.75 -11.60
N GLU A 91 -8.41 9.89 -11.04
CA GLU A 91 -9.40 8.83 -10.84
C GLU A 91 -8.86 7.61 -10.06
N GLN A 92 -7.87 7.82 -9.20
CA GLN A 92 -7.24 6.76 -8.44
C GLN A 92 -8.06 6.37 -7.20
N SER A 93 -8.16 5.06 -6.96
CA SER A 93 -8.88 4.51 -5.81
C SER A 93 -7.95 3.73 -4.90
N PHE A 94 -8.05 4.01 -3.61
CA PHE A 94 -7.33 3.30 -2.56
C PHE A 94 -8.30 2.68 -1.57
N LEU A 95 -8.02 1.45 -1.12
CA LEU A 95 -8.64 0.91 0.09
C LEU A 95 -7.64 1.07 1.23
N VAL A 96 -8.05 1.77 2.29
CA VAL A 96 -7.14 2.16 3.38
C VAL A 96 -7.65 1.70 4.74
N ASN A 97 -6.75 1.25 5.59
CA ASN A 97 -7.00 1.01 7.00
C ASN A 97 -6.95 2.36 7.72
N ILE A 98 -8.10 2.91 8.05
CA ILE A 98 -8.21 4.29 8.50
C ILE A 98 -7.52 4.53 9.84
N SER A 99 -7.54 3.55 10.75
CA SER A 99 -6.88 3.63 12.04
C SER A 99 -5.36 3.61 11.90
N LEU A 100 -4.83 2.81 10.98
CA LEU A 100 -3.40 2.73 10.71
C LEU A 100 -2.91 3.98 9.98
N LEU A 101 -3.66 4.44 8.97
CA LEU A 101 -3.37 5.68 8.24
C LEU A 101 -3.32 6.87 9.19
N ARG A 102 -4.34 7.05 10.05
CA ARG A 102 -4.37 8.08 11.09
C ARG A 102 -3.10 8.08 11.94
N ARG A 103 -2.72 6.92 12.52
CA ARG A 103 -1.52 6.80 13.36
C ARG A 103 -0.24 7.17 12.62
N ARG A 104 -0.14 6.82 11.33
CA ARG A 104 1.02 7.16 10.50
C ARG A 104 1.09 8.66 10.25
N ILE A 105 -0.04 9.29 9.95
CA ILE A 105 -0.13 10.75 9.77
C ILE A 105 0.25 11.47 11.07
N GLU A 106 -0.34 11.07 12.21
CA GLU A 106 -0.02 11.64 13.52
C GLU A 106 1.47 11.51 13.85
N LYS A 107 2.09 10.35 13.55
CA LYS A 107 3.53 10.15 13.75
C LYS A 107 4.39 11.08 12.87
N LEU A 108 3.97 11.32 11.63
CA LEU A 108 4.68 12.21 10.70
C LEU A 108 4.56 13.69 11.07
N LEU A 109 3.40 14.10 11.59
CA LEU A 109 3.14 15.48 12.01
C LEU A 109 3.67 15.78 13.43
N ALA A 110 4.08 14.76 14.18
CA ALA A 110 4.59 14.93 15.54
C ALA A 110 5.95 15.66 15.53
N PRO A 111 6.13 16.71 16.35
CA PRO A 111 7.34 17.55 16.32
C PRO A 111 8.63 16.89 16.83
N GLU A 112 8.60 15.67 17.36
CA GLU A 112 9.65 15.16 18.28
C GLU A 112 10.05 13.66 18.13
N VAL A 113 9.62 12.90 17.12
CA VAL A 113 9.95 11.45 17.09
C VAL A 113 11.22 11.13 16.29
N GLU A 114 12.10 10.38 16.97
CA GLU A 114 13.35 9.75 16.55
C GLU A 114 13.49 9.42 15.05
N LYS A 115 14.74 9.53 14.59
CA LYS A 115 15.32 9.35 13.24
C LYS A 115 15.08 8.00 12.54
N THR A 116 13.96 7.32 12.77
CA THR A 116 13.57 6.20 11.91
C THR A 116 12.79 6.78 10.73
N PRO A 117 13.36 6.76 9.51
CA PRO A 117 12.68 7.33 8.36
C PRO A 117 11.39 6.56 8.12
N VAL A 118 10.27 7.25 8.28
CA VAL A 118 8.94 6.71 7.97
C VAL A 118 8.73 6.67 6.45
N LEU A 119 9.40 7.57 5.72
CA LEU A 119 9.36 7.73 4.27
C LEU A 119 10.58 8.55 3.82
N VAL A 120 11.29 8.07 2.81
CA VAL A 120 12.41 8.78 2.16
C VAL A 120 11.92 9.34 0.82
N LEU A 121 12.18 10.63 0.59
CA LEU A 121 11.79 11.31 -0.63
C LEU A 121 12.99 11.41 -1.57
N VAL A 122 12.79 11.00 -2.82
CA VAL A 122 13.81 11.05 -3.87
C VAL A 122 13.26 11.89 -5.02
N LYS A 123 13.84 13.06 -5.27
CA LYS A 123 13.55 13.83 -6.47
C LYS A 123 14.22 13.18 -7.67
N LEU A 124 13.48 13.01 -8.74
CA LEU A 124 13.99 12.46 -10.00
C LEU A 124 14.08 13.56 -11.06
N PHE A 125 15.28 13.74 -11.60
CA PHE A 125 15.56 14.69 -12.66
C PHE A 125 15.70 13.97 -14.01
N PRO A 126 15.47 14.67 -15.13
CA PRO A 126 15.72 14.12 -16.46
C PRO A 126 17.16 13.60 -16.61
N GLY A 127 17.34 12.48 -17.30
CA GLY A 127 18.66 11.86 -17.48
C GLY A 127 19.08 10.94 -16.34
N SER A 128 18.11 10.39 -15.59
CA SER A 128 18.34 9.39 -14.54
C SER A 128 19.14 9.89 -13.32
N GLN A 129 19.19 11.20 -13.11
CA GLN A 129 19.73 11.80 -11.90
C GLN A 129 18.68 11.78 -10.79
N CYS A 130 19.11 11.56 -9.56
CA CYS A 130 18.24 11.54 -8.39
C CYS A 130 18.90 12.24 -7.21
N GLU A 131 18.10 12.93 -6.40
CA GLU A 131 18.57 13.59 -5.17
C GLU A 131 17.65 13.27 -4.00
N LEU A 132 18.23 13.07 -2.83
CA LEU A 132 17.48 12.90 -1.59
C LEU A 132 16.92 14.24 -1.14
N GLN A 133 15.63 14.26 -0.83
CA GLN A 133 14.98 15.42 -0.29
C GLN A 133 14.88 15.31 1.23
N GLN A 134 15.56 16.23 1.93
CA GLN A 134 15.69 16.24 3.39
C GLN A 134 14.40 16.64 4.13
N HIS A 135 13.51 17.36 3.47
CA HIS A 135 12.30 17.92 4.08
C HIS A 135 11.06 17.56 3.27
N PHE A 136 9.97 17.22 3.95
CA PHE A 136 8.68 17.05 3.29
C PHE A 136 8.26 18.34 2.57
N PRO A 137 7.67 18.23 1.37
CA PRO A 137 7.00 19.36 0.73
C PRO A 137 6.00 20.01 1.70
N PRO A 138 5.91 21.36 1.76
CA PRO A 138 4.89 22.03 2.56
C PRO A 138 3.46 21.59 2.18
N GLY A 139 3.19 21.44 0.87
CA GLY A 139 1.89 20.99 0.35
C GLY A 139 1.47 19.63 0.90
N LEU A 140 2.40 18.67 0.99
CA LEU A 140 2.16 17.38 1.62
C LEU A 140 1.75 17.55 3.09
N THR A 141 2.42 18.42 3.85
CA THR A 141 2.10 18.63 5.27
C THR A 141 0.69 19.18 5.45
N ASP A 142 0.30 20.15 4.63
CA ASP A 142 -1.05 20.71 4.63
C ASP A 142 -2.09 19.64 4.24
N LEU A 143 -1.79 18.83 3.21
CA LEU A 143 -2.64 17.74 2.76
C LEU A 143 -2.82 16.66 3.84
N LEU A 144 -1.76 16.32 4.59
CA LEU A 144 -1.83 15.39 5.71
C LEU A 144 -2.72 15.92 6.84
N CYS A 145 -2.65 17.22 7.15
CA CYS A 145 -3.54 17.87 8.12
C CYS A 145 -5.00 17.81 7.68
N VAL A 146 -5.29 18.14 6.42
CA VAL A 146 -6.64 18.05 5.83
C VAL A 146 -7.16 16.62 5.90
N LEU A 147 -6.35 15.65 5.47
CA LEU A 147 -6.74 14.24 5.49
C LEU A 147 -7.01 13.73 6.91
N LEU A 148 -6.19 14.12 7.89
CA LEU A 148 -6.41 13.79 9.29
C LEU A 148 -7.74 14.35 9.79
N GLN A 149 -8.03 15.62 9.49
CA GLN A 149 -9.31 16.24 9.85
C GLN A 149 -10.50 15.50 9.21
N MET A 150 -10.41 15.15 7.92
CA MET A 150 -11.45 14.39 7.24
C MET A 150 -11.69 13.04 7.93
N ILE A 151 -10.63 12.31 8.27
CA ILE A 151 -10.69 11.03 8.99
C ILE A 151 -11.41 11.18 10.35
N GLU A 152 -11.18 12.28 11.06
CA GLU A 152 -11.79 12.54 12.37
C GLU A 152 -13.26 12.97 12.29
N THR A 153 -13.63 13.69 11.24
CA THR A 153 -15.01 14.16 11.04
C THR A 153 -15.93 13.12 10.40
N GLU A 154 -15.38 12.09 9.74
CA GLU A 154 -16.16 11.12 8.98
C GLU A 154 -16.94 10.18 9.91
N SER A 155 -18.25 10.42 10.01
CA SER A 155 -19.17 9.56 10.76
C SER A 155 -19.61 8.34 9.96
N ASN A 156 -19.64 8.42 8.62
CA ASN A 156 -20.09 7.34 7.76
C ASN A 156 -18.94 6.73 6.95
N ARG A 157 -18.35 5.65 7.47
CA ARG A 157 -17.21 5.00 6.82
C ARG A 157 -17.52 4.37 5.46
N THR A 158 -18.77 4.29 4.97
CA THR A 158 -19.09 3.71 3.64
C THR A 158 -18.85 4.68 2.51
N ASP A 159 -18.90 5.97 2.79
CA ASP A 159 -18.71 6.99 1.77
C ASP A 159 -17.22 7.22 1.55
N PRO A 160 -16.81 7.52 0.31
CA PRO A 160 -15.42 7.74 0.00
C PRO A 160 -14.92 9.03 0.64
N ILE A 161 -13.70 8.98 1.18
CA ILE A 161 -12.93 10.16 1.53
C ILE A 161 -12.36 10.71 0.22
N LEU A 162 -12.72 11.94 -0.13
CA LEU A 162 -12.32 12.58 -1.39
C LEU A 162 -11.08 13.45 -1.13
N LEU A 163 -9.97 13.17 -1.82
CA LEU A 163 -8.83 14.07 -1.81
C LEU A 163 -9.18 15.38 -2.56
N PRO A 164 -8.54 16.51 -2.21
CA PRO A 164 -8.70 17.76 -2.95
C PRO A 164 -8.38 17.60 -4.45
N ASP A 165 -9.06 18.37 -5.30
CA ASP A 165 -8.87 18.31 -6.77
C ASP A 165 -7.53 18.92 -7.23
N ASP A 166 -6.85 19.64 -6.34
CA ASP A 166 -5.62 20.38 -6.59
C ASP A 166 -4.39 19.73 -5.97
N VAL A 167 -4.41 18.41 -5.73
CA VAL A 167 -3.23 17.70 -5.23
C VAL A 167 -2.20 17.53 -6.36
N TRP A 168 -1.07 18.22 -6.24
CA TRP A 168 0.02 18.16 -7.21
C TRP A 168 0.85 16.88 -7.04
N MET A 169 1.56 16.45 -8.09
CA MET A 169 2.40 15.24 -8.05
C MET A 169 3.43 15.25 -6.91
N ASP A 170 3.98 16.43 -6.59
CA ASP A 170 4.95 16.61 -5.49
C ASP A 170 4.38 16.20 -4.13
N ASP A 171 3.05 16.23 -3.97
CA ASP A 171 2.34 15.86 -2.75
C ASP A 171 1.62 14.50 -2.89
N ALA A 172 1.03 14.22 -4.06
CA ALA A 172 0.32 12.98 -4.37
C ALA A 172 1.23 11.75 -4.27
N VAL A 173 2.46 11.84 -4.79
CA VAL A 173 3.38 10.69 -4.82
C VAL A 173 3.85 10.32 -3.42
N PRO A 174 4.35 11.25 -2.58
CA PRO A 174 4.64 10.95 -1.18
C PRO A 174 3.44 10.45 -0.38
N LEU A 175 2.25 11.04 -0.60
CA LEU A 175 1.02 10.56 0.05
C LEU A 175 0.71 9.11 -0.34
N THR A 176 0.83 8.78 -1.62
CA THR A 176 0.64 7.42 -2.13
C THR A 176 1.64 6.45 -1.51
N ALA A 177 2.92 6.81 -1.46
CA ALA A 177 3.95 6.01 -0.82
C ALA A 177 3.64 5.78 0.67
N LEU A 178 3.19 6.81 1.38
CA LEU A 178 2.75 6.72 2.78
C LEU A 178 1.59 5.72 2.96
N ILE A 179 0.58 5.79 2.08
CA ILE A 179 -0.60 4.90 2.10
C ILE A 179 -0.18 3.46 1.81
N LEU A 180 0.76 3.24 0.89
CA LEU A 180 1.19 1.92 0.45
C LEU A 180 2.25 1.27 1.36
N ASP A 181 2.68 1.95 2.43
CA ASP A 181 3.80 1.59 3.29
C ASP A 181 5.17 1.55 2.57
N TYR A 182 5.31 2.29 1.47
CA TYR A 182 6.58 2.38 0.74
C TYR A 182 7.57 3.21 1.56
N LEU A 183 8.81 2.74 1.65
CA LEU A 183 9.88 3.46 2.34
C LEU A 183 10.52 4.54 1.47
N VAL A 184 10.33 4.49 0.15
CA VAL A 184 10.90 5.44 -0.80
C VAL A 184 9.80 5.93 -1.74
N ALA A 185 9.71 7.25 -1.92
CA ALA A 185 8.84 7.90 -2.89
C ALA A 185 9.67 8.64 -3.95
N TYR A 186 9.37 8.38 -5.22
CA TYR A 186 10.01 9.04 -6.35
C TYR A 186 9.19 10.23 -6.83
N ILE A 187 9.67 11.43 -6.59
CA ILE A 187 9.00 12.65 -7.01
C ILE A 187 9.59 13.09 -8.35
N PRO A 188 8.89 12.88 -9.48
CA PRO A 188 9.38 13.33 -10.77
C PRO A 188 9.37 14.86 -10.83
N THR A 189 10.53 15.47 -11.09
CA THR A 189 10.56 16.91 -11.35
C THR A 189 9.87 17.16 -12.69
N SER A 190 8.72 17.80 -12.64
CA SER A 190 7.98 18.14 -13.86
C SER A 190 8.52 19.43 -14.46
N ASP A 191 8.90 19.39 -15.73
CA ASP A 191 9.08 20.60 -16.53
C ASP A 191 7.79 20.80 -17.35
N PRO A 192 6.90 21.73 -16.96
CA PRO A 192 5.63 21.94 -17.62
C PRO A 192 5.86 22.42 -19.07
N GLY A 193 5.82 21.47 -20.01
CA GLY A 193 6.03 21.72 -21.44
C GLY A 193 6.89 20.68 -22.17
N LYS A 194 7.51 19.72 -21.47
CA LYS A 194 8.32 18.65 -22.11
C LYS A 194 7.58 17.31 -22.11
N ILE A 195 7.89 16.48 -23.12
CA ILE A 195 7.50 15.07 -23.18
C ILE A 195 7.92 14.42 -21.86
N ALA A 196 7.03 13.61 -21.26
CA ALA A 196 7.28 12.90 -20.01
C ALA A 196 8.71 12.33 -19.99
N PRO A 197 9.60 12.80 -19.11
CA PRO A 197 10.99 12.37 -19.12
C PRO A 197 11.06 10.86 -18.86
N ILE A 198 12.01 10.19 -19.51
CA ILE A 198 12.36 8.83 -19.13
C ILE A 198 13.21 8.95 -17.86
N PHE A 199 12.64 8.55 -16.74
CA PHE A 199 13.32 8.50 -15.45
C PHE A 199 13.87 7.10 -15.20
N LEU A 200 15.03 7.01 -14.53
CA LEU A 200 15.68 5.77 -14.09
C LEU A 200 15.94 4.71 -15.19
N CYS A 201 15.99 5.10 -16.47
CA CYS A 201 16.35 4.19 -17.55
C CYS A 201 17.83 3.79 -17.44
N GLY A 202 18.09 2.48 -17.47
CA GLY A 202 19.42 1.92 -17.33
C GLY A 202 20.03 2.08 -15.94
N VAL A 203 19.26 2.55 -14.95
CA VAL A 203 19.74 2.70 -13.58
C VAL A 203 19.64 1.35 -12.86
N PRO A 204 20.73 0.84 -12.26
CA PRO A 204 20.67 -0.30 -11.37
C PRO A 204 19.79 0.03 -10.15
N VAL A 205 18.78 -0.80 -9.92
CA VAL A 205 17.90 -0.69 -8.77
C VAL A 205 17.94 -1.96 -7.94
N ARG A 206 17.79 -1.80 -6.63
CA ARG A 206 17.52 -2.88 -5.70
C ARG A 206 16.02 -3.03 -5.51
N THR A 207 15.50 -4.22 -5.74
CA THR A 207 14.08 -4.54 -5.56
C THR A 207 13.88 -5.20 -4.19
N TYR A 208 12.81 -4.80 -3.51
CA TYR A 208 12.36 -5.39 -2.26
C TYR A 208 10.95 -5.94 -2.47
N GLU A 209 10.77 -7.23 -2.25
CA GLU A 209 9.46 -7.88 -2.25
C GLU A 209 9.16 -8.43 -0.86
N CYS A 210 8.16 -7.83 -0.20
CA CYS A 210 7.65 -8.25 1.08
C CYS A 210 6.62 -9.35 0.86
N VAL A 211 6.87 -10.54 1.39
CA VAL A 211 6.04 -11.71 1.14
C VAL A 211 5.56 -12.29 2.44
N VAL A 212 4.30 -12.70 2.47
CA VAL A 212 3.75 -13.48 3.57
C VAL A 212 3.43 -14.88 3.07
N THR A 213 3.86 -15.87 3.85
CA THR A 213 3.48 -17.26 3.66
C THR A 213 2.58 -17.69 4.80
N PHE A 214 1.54 -18.46 4.52
CA PHE A 214 0.66 -19.00 5.55
C PHE A 214 0.26 -20.43 5.23
N GLY A 215 -0.18 -21.16 6.26
CA GLY A 215 -0.57 -22.54 6.12
C GLY A 215 -1.74 -22.69 5.15
N ALA A 216 -1.59 -23.56 4.14
CA ALA A 216 -2.75 -24.10 3.46
C ALA A 216 -3.50 -25.01 4.45
N HIS A 217 -4.83 -24.95 4.48
CA HIS A 217 -5.61 -25.95 5.20
C HIS A 217 -5.13 -27.34 4.77
N PRO A 218 -4.90 -28.28 5.71
CA PRO A 218 -4.47 -29.63 5.35
C PRO A 218 -5.52 -30.24 4.42
N ILE A 219 -5.17 -30.35 3.14
CA ILE A 219 -6.00 -31.04 2.16
C ILE A 219 -5.90 -32.53 2.53
N PRO A 220 -7.01 -33.24 2.76
CA PRO A 220 -6.99 -34.62 3.26
C PRO A 220 -6.47 -35.67 2.26
N SER A 221 -5.72 -35.27 1.23
CA SER A 221 -5.40 -36.10 0.07
C SER A 221 -3.95 -35.96 -0.37
N GLY A 222 -2.97 -36.41 0.42
CA GLY A 222 -1.64 -36.87 -0.01
C GLY A 222 -0.70 -35.94 -0.80
N SER A 223 -1.15 -34.77 -1.24
CA SER A 223 -0.33 -33.75 -1.90
C SER A 223 0.30 -32.89 -0.83
N SER A 224 1.62 -32.79 -0.83
CA SER A 224 2.38 -31.87 0.05
C SER A 224 1.70 -30.50 0.08
N ALA A 225 1.23 -30.08 1.25
CA ALA A 225 0.55 -28.79 1.43
C ALA A 225 1.50 -27.67 0.99
N LYS A 226 1.28 -27.13 -0.22
CA LYS A 226 2.06 -26.01 -0.72
C LYS A 226 1.62 -24.79 0.07
N ARG A 227 2.52 -24.22 0.89
CA ARG A 227 2.25 -22.95 1.58
C ARG A 227 1.86 -21.92 0.55
N GLU A 228 0.77 -21.21 0.83
CA GLU A 228 0.33 -20.12 -0.02
C GLU A 228 1.31 -18.96 0.22
N ARG A 229 1.82 -18.39 -0.87
CA ARG A 229 2.82 -17.33 -0.87
C ARG A 229 2.20 -16.12 -1.55
N THR A 230 2.05 -15.03 -0.82
CA THR A 230 1.37 -13.83 -1.31
C THR A 230 2.24 -12.61 -1.10
N SER A 231 2.48 -11.87 -2.19
CA SER A 231 3.20 -10.60 -2.16
C SER A 231 2.33 -9.54 -1.46
N VAL A 232 2.87 -8.93 -0.41
CA VAL A 232 2.22 -7.85 0.34
C VAL A 232 2.55 -6.51 -0.29
N MET A 233 3.81 -6.32 -0.68
CA MET A 233 4.33 -5.08 -1.20
C MET A 233 5.58 -5.35 -2.03
N LYS A 234 5.75 -4.59 -3.11
CA LYS A 234 6.98 -4.60 -3.90
C LYS A 234 7.36 -3.18 -4.29
N PHE A 235 8.61 -2.81 -4.06
CA PHE A 235 9.15 -1.52 -4.48
C PHE A 235 10.63 -1.69 -4.85
N SER A 236 11.24 -0.63 -5.37
CA SER A 236 12.66 -0.61 -5.71
C SER A 236 13.34 0.66 -5.22
N CYS A 237 14.67 0.64 -5.12
CA CYS A 237 15.54 1.76 -4.79
C CYS A 237 16.74 1.86 -5.76
N PRO A 238 17.08 3.01 -6.36
CA PRO A 238 18.36 3.19 -7.05
C PRO A 238 19.53 2.80 -6.15
N GLN A 239 20.43 1.96 -6.67
CA GLN A 239 21.58 1.50 -5.89
C GLN A 239 22.56 2.63 -5.57
N SER A 240 22.63 3.67 -6.40
CA SER A 240 23.46 4.86 -6.15
C SER A 240 23.12 5.54 -4.82
N LEU A 241 21.85 5.52 -4.43
CA LEU A 241 21.41 6.16 -3.19
C LEU A 241 21.83 5.35 -1.94
N GLU A 242 22.08 4.05 -2.08
CA GLU A 242 22.51 3.17 -0.98
C GLU A 242 23.89 3.54 -0.42
N GLU A 243 24.74 4.14 -1.25
CA GLU A 243 26.09 4.57 -0.89
C GLU A 243 26.08 5.96 -0.21
N GLU A 244 25.12 6.80 -0.58
CA GLU A 244 25.06 8.21 -0.15
C GLU A 244 24.40 8.36 1.22
N GLU A 245 23.47 7.48 1.58
CA GLU A 245 22.65 7.64 2.77
C GLU A 245 22.45 6.32 3.54
N ALA A 246 22.97 6.29 4.77
CA ALA A 246 22.94 5.09 5.62
C ALA A 246 21.50 4.60 5.88
N MET A 247 20.53 5.51 5.90
CA MET A 247 19.12 5.21 6.14
C MET A 247 18.45 4.35 5.06
N ILE A 248 18.97 4.33 3.84
CA ILE A 248 18.44 3.52 2.73
C ILE A 248 19.39 2.39 2.34
N SER A 249 20.40 2.13 3.17
CA SER A 249 21.22 0.95 3.01
C SER A 249 20.32 -0.31 3.05
N PRO A 250 20.66 -1.36 2.27
CA PRO A 250 19.82 -2.53 2.14
C PRO A 250 19.48 -3.21 3.47
N GLN A 251 20.45 -3.22 4.38
CA GLN A 251 20.28 -3.80 5.70
C GLN A 251 19.26 -3.01 6.53
N VAL A 252 19.36 -1.66 6.54
CA VAL A 252 18.42 -0.80 7.27
C VAL A 252 17.01 -0.92 6.71
N VAL A 253 16.86 -1.00 5.39
CA VAL A 253 15.57 -1.22 4.73
C VAL A 253 14.98 -2.58 5.11
N VAL A 254 15.77 -3.66 5.04
CA VAL A 254 15.33 -5.02 5.39
C VAL A 254 14.93 -5.09 6.87
N ASP A 255 15.73 -4.53 7.77
CA ASP A 255 15.46 -4.57 9.21
C ASP A 255 14.22 -3.74 9.57
N GLY A 256 14.06 -2.56 8.96
CA GLY A 256 12.89 -1.71 9.13
C GLY A 256 11.60 -2.38 8.67
N LEU A 257 11.62 -3.00 7.48
CA LEU A 257 10.47 -3.74 6.94
C LEU A 257 10.17 -4.99 7.78
N SER A 258 11.20 -5.74 8.20
CA SER A 258 11.02 -6.95 9.02
C SER A 258 10.37 -6.59 10.34
N SER A 259 10.93 -5.62 11.07
CA SER A 259 10.35 -5.12 12.32
C SER A 259 8.90 -4.63 12.15
N LEU A 260 8.61 -3.88 11.08
CA LEU A 260 7.27 -3.37 10.80
C LEU A 260 6.26 -4.50 10.57
N PHE A 261 6.54 -5.41 9.64
CA PHE A 261 5.57 -6.43 9.23
C PHE A 261 5.48 -7.60 10.21
N GLU A 262 6.57 -7.98 10.88
CA GLU A 262 6.52 -8.97 11.96
C GLU A 262 5.72 -8.46 13.16
N GLY A 263 5.88 -7.18 13.51
CA GLY A 263 5.06 -6.54 14.54
C GLY A 263 3.57 -6.56 14.20
N ARG A 264 3.22 -6.27 12.95
CA ARG A 264 1.82 -6.34 12.46
C ARG A 264 1.29 -7.78 12.42
N LEU A 265 2.06 -8.75 11.94
CA LEU A 265 1.66 -10.17 11.94
C LEU A 265 1.44 -10.70 13.36
N THR A 266 2.28 -10.31 14.30
CA THR A 266 2.12 -10.67 15.73
C THR A 266 0.79 -10.16 16.28
N GLN A 267 0.39 -8.94 15.90
CA GLN A 267 -0.92 -8.38 16.31
C GLN A 267 -2.12 -9.10 15.68
N ILE A 268 -1.96 -9.67 14.48
CA ILE A 268 -3.00 -10.50 13.85
C ILE A 268 -3.17 -11.82 14.62
N GLY A 269 -2.10 -12.36 15.19
CA GLY A 269 -2.14 -13.58 16.00
C GLY A 269 -2.39 -14.84 15.18
N ASP A 270 -1.93 -14.87 13.93
CA ASP A 270 -1.91 -16.07 13.08
C ASP A 270 -0.52 -16.71 13.13
N GLU A 271 -0.36 -17.71 14.00
CA GLU A 271 0.90 -18.44 14.19
C GLU A 271 1.37 -19.21 12.93
N SER A 272 0.47 -19.44 11.97
CA SER A 272 0.81 -20.10 10.71
C SER A 272 1.44 -19.14 9.70
N ALA A 273 1.27 -17.84 9.88
CA ALA A 273 1.79 -16.81 9.01
C ALA A 273 3.27 -16.54 9.29
N LYS A 274 4.06 -16.38 8.24
CA LYS A 274 5.48 -16.00 8.29
C LYS A 274 5.74 -14.90 7.29
N PHE A 275 6.58 -13.96 7.68
CA PHE A 275 7.07 -12.89 6.83
C PHE A 275 8.45 -13.23 6.27
N GLU A 276 8.69 -12.85 5.02
CA GLU A 276 10.01 -12.88 4.41
C GLU A 276 10.16 -11.68 3.47
N ILE A 277 11.40 -11.21 3.30
CA ILE A 277 11.73 -10.18 2.30
C ILE A 277 12.65 -10.82 1.27
N VAL A 278 12.26 -10.73 0.00
CA VAL A 278 13.14 -11.07 -1.12
C VAL A 278 13.77 -9.79 -1.64
N CYS A 279 15.10 -9.74 -1.57
CA CYS A 279 15.91 -8.62 -2.04
C CYS A 279 16.75 -9.07 -3.25
N GLY A 280 16.85 -8.21 -4.26
CA GLY A 280 17.63 -8.50 -5.47
C GLY A 280 18.05 -7.22 -6.20
N GLY A 281 19.05 -7.32 -7.08
CA GLY A 281 19.49 -6.22 -7.95
C GLY A 281 19.03 -6.46 -9.38
N VAL A 282 18.46 -5.45 -10.03
CA VAL A 282 18.00 -5.51 -11.42
C VAL A 282 18.26 -4.17 -12.09
N THR A 283 18.58 -4.19 -13.38
CA THR A 283 18.58 -2.99 -14.23
C THR A 283 17.42 -3.12 -15.21
N PHE A 284 16.54 -2.13 -15.24
CA PHE A 284 15.41 -2.11 -16.17
C PHE A 284 15.65 -1.10 -17.29
N ASP A 285 15.26 -1.47 -18.51
CA ASP A 285 15.23 -0.54 -19.65
C ASP A 285 14.20 0.57 -19.41
N ARG A 286 13.12 0.25 -18.69
CA ARG A 286 12.10 1.19 -18.21
C ARG A 286 11.60 0.73 -16.86
N LEU A 287 11.64 1.63 -15.88
CA LEU A 287 10.98 1.44 -14.59
C LEU A 287 9.63 2.16 -14.64
N ALA A 288 8.55 1.47 -14.28
CA ALA A 288 7.28 2.12 -14.01
C ALA A 288 7.42 2.87 -12.68
N LEU A 289 7.22 4.19 -12.71
CA LEU A 289 7.15 5.06 -11.53
C LEU A 289 5.70 5.18 -11.06
#